data_AF-F9Q795-F1
#
_entry.id   AF-F9Q795-F1
#
_cell.length_a   1.000
_cell.length_b   1.000
_cell.length_c   1.000
_cell.angle_alpha   90.00
_cell.angle_beta   90.00
_cell.angle_gamma   90.00
#
_symmetry.space_group_name_H-M   'P 1'
#
loop_
_entity.id
_entity.type
_entity.pdbx_description
1 polymer ?
#
loop_
_entity_poly.entity_id
_entity_poly.type
_entity_poly.pdbx_seq_one_letter_code
_entity_poly.pdbx_strand_id
1 'polypeptide(L)'
;MHYSKKSIISKLIRLGTKSDYSHVLMVYGYSSFIHADNMGVYSYNFQRLLFNQNDRVLVLRLKEQYRDKIDDICENLKSEVGKVYGTISALNSWLNKSLLTRIEDPETVQFCSKLIAESFNRAGLIISENPKTCFPVDIASSDLFEKAEGCLRECLPEEIEFAKTESPQEKQAKTFTNILVDIKKEINVNILTFSEADDYLLENPMFDEKMKEIYLRNDYEEFERIELEKILIDMIRFHIFINIYLKYVKGIGMHC
;
A
#
# COMPACT_ATOMS: atom_id res chain seq x y z
N MET A 1 -15.47 20.24 5.23
CA MET A 1 -16.34 20.09 4.03
C MET A 1 -16.73 18.61 3.93
N HIS A 2 -17.96 18.27 4.30
CA HIS A 2 -18.50 16.92 4.25
C HIS A 2 -18.69 16.48 2.80
N TYR A 3 -17.98 15.43 2.36
CA TYR A 3 -18.36 14.68 1.17
C TYR A 3 -18.84 13.29 1.59
N SER A 4 -20.14 13.21 1.88
CA SER A 4 -20.91 11.98 1.88
C SER A 4 -21.16 11.56 0.42
N LYS A 5 -20.19 10.87 -0.17
CA LYS A 5 -20.46 9.93 -1.25
C LYS A 5 -19.95 8.58 -0.78
N LYS A 6 -20.77 7.91 0.05
CA LYS A 6 -20.70 6.45 0.24
C LYS A 6 -20.61 5.86 -1.17
N SER A 7 -19.42 5.44 -1.60
CA SER A 7 -19.19 5.00 -2.97
C SER A 7 -20.22 3.91 -3.27
N ILE A 8 -21.08 4.18 -4.26
CA ILE A 8 -22.09 3.25 -4.79
C ILE A 8 -21.43 1.91 -5.16
N ILE A 9 -20.11 1.91 -5.32
CA ILE A 9 -19.32 0.84 -5.89
C ILE A 9 -18.67 -0.04 -4.82
N SER A 10 -18.30 0.49 -3.65
CA SER A 10 -18.02 -0.38 -2.49
C SER A 10 -19.26 -1.19 -2.12
N LYS A 11 -20.47 -0.68 -2.35
CA LYS A 11 -21.70 -1.48 -2.23
C LYS A 11 -21.77 -2.59 -3.30
N LEU A 12 -21.37 -2.33 -4.54
CA LEU A 12 -21.35 -3.33 -5.63
C LEU A 12 -20.37 -4.48 -5.37
N ILE A 13 -19.17 -4.20 -4.85
CA ILE A 13 -18.21 -5.25 -4.46
C ILE A 13 -18.77 -6.06 -3.29
N ARG A 14 -19.29 -5.39 -2.25
CA ARG A 14 -19.96 -6.09 -1.14
C ARG A 14 -21.17 -6.92 -1.59
N LEU A 15 -21.91 -6.46 -2.60
CA LEU A 15 -23.04 -7.19 -3.20
C LEU A 15 -22.59 -8.39 -4.04
N GLY A 16 -21.48 -8.26 -4.78
CA GLY A 16 -20.92 -9.31 -5.63
C GLY A 16 -20.15 -10.39 -4.87
N THR A 17 -19.44 -10.02 -3.80
CA THR A 17 -18.65 -10.95 -2.96
C THR A 17 -19.36 -11.37 -1.67
N LYS A 18 -20.56 -10.82 -1.39
CA LYS A 18 -21.28 -10.98 -0.10
C LYS A 18 -20.41 -10.71 1.15
N SER A 19 -19.37 -9.90 1.01
CA SER A 19 -18.41 -9.59 2.07
C SER A 19 -18.43 -8.11 2.37
N ASP A 20 -18.27 -7.70 3.62
CA ASP A 20 -18.20 -6.29 4.01
C ASP A 20 -16.85 -5.63 3.69
N TYR A 21 -15.84 -6.41 3.27
CA TYR A 21 -14.46 -5.97 3.08
C TYR A 21 -14.14 -5.72 1.60
N SER A 22 -13.61 -4.53 1.30
CA SER A 22 -13.22 -4.13 -0.06
C SER A 22 -11.71 -3.95 -0.24
N HIS A 23 -10.91 -3.98 0.82
CA HIS A 23 -9.46 -3.76 0.71
C HIS A 23 -8.72 -4.57 1.75
N VAL A 24 -7.49 -4.95 1.44
CA VAL A 24 -6.58 -5.63 2.37
C VAL A 24 -5.24 -4.91 2.38
N LEU A 25 -4.71 -4.75 3.58
CA LEU A 25 -3.36 -4.26 3.82
C LEU A 25 -2.67 -5.21 4.80
N MET A 26 -1.36 -5.34 4.66
CA MET A 26 -0.55 -6.06 5.63
C MET A 26 0.29 -5.07 6.42
N VAL A 27 0.05 -5.02 7.73
CA VAL A 27 0.93 -4.33 8.67
C VAL A 27 2.16 -5.19 8.88
N TYR A 28 3.35 -4.60 8.69
CA TYR A 28 4.60 -5.30 8.87
C TYR A 28 5.62 -4.40 9.57
N GLY A 29 6.51 -5.02 10.34
CA GLY A 29 7.38 -4.30 11.25
C GLY A 29 6.59 -3.50 12.29
N TYR A 30 7.15 -2.38 12.71
CA TYR A 30 6.57 -1.57 13.77
C TYR A 30 5.48 -0.63 13.22
N SER A 31 5.82 0.25 12.29
CA SER A 31 4.97 1.39 11.92
C SER A 31 4.59 1.42 10.43
N SER A 32 4.71 0.30 9.73
CA SER A 32 4.52 0.24 8.28
C SER A 32 3.37 -0.68 7.90
N PHE A 33 2.67 -0.32 6.83
CA PHE A 33 1.81 -1.26 6.12
C PHE A 33 2.12 -1.21 4.63
N ILE A 34 1.93 -2.35 3.97
CA ILE A 34 2.04 -2.49 2.52
C ILE A 34 0.67 -2.86 1.96
N HIS A 35 0.37 -2.30 0.80
CA HIS A 35 -0.75 -2.75 -0.01
C HIS A 35 -0.45 -2.49 -1.49
N ALA A 36 -1.20 -3.17 -2.36
CA ALA A 36 -1.29 -2.79 -3.75
C ALA A 36 -2.48 -1.85 -3.97
N ASP A 37 -2.30 -0.87 -4.83
CA ASP A 37 -3.37 -0.11 -5.45
C ASP A 37 -3.02 0.19 -6.92
N ASN A 38 -3.73 1.13 -7.55
CA ASN A 38 -3.55 1.45 -8.96
C ASN A 38 -2.23 2.19 -9.24
N MET A 39 -1.52 2.72 -8.23
CA MET A 39 -0.14 3.22 -8.42
C MET A 39 0.86 2.09 -8.41
N GLY A 40 0.48 0.94 -7.88
CA GLY A 40 1.39 -0.15 -7.58
C GLY A 40 1.44 -0.52 -6.12
N VAL A 41 2.55 -1.11 -5.71
CA VAL A 41 2.77 -1.61 -4.36
C VAL A 41 3.73 -0.70 -3.63
N TYR A 42 3.25 -0.11 -2.54
CA TYR A 42 4.04 0.81 -1.73
C TYR A 42 3.81 0.56 -0.25
N SER A 43 4.80 0.99 0.53
CA SER A 43 4.75 0.97 1.98
C SER A 43 4.43 2.35 2.53
N TYR A 44 3.57 2.42 3.52
CA TYR A 44 3.10 3.65 4.14
C TYR A 44 3.20 3.59 5.66
N ASN A 45 3.21 4.76 6.31
CA ASN A 45 3.17 4.85 7.76
C ASN A 45 1.77 4.50 8.27
N PHE A 46 1.68 3.43 9.08
CA PHE A 46 0.44 2.95 9.69
C PHE A 46 -0.27 4.02 10.54
N GLN A 47 0.46 4.93 11.19
CA GLN A 47 -0.13 6.01 12.01
C GLN A 47 -0.96 7.01 11.19
N ARG A 48 -0.80 7.02 9.86
CA ARG A 48 -1.60 7.85 8.94
C ARG A 48 -2.89 7.17 8.50
N LEU A 49 -3.08 5.89 8.85
CA LEU A 49 -4.26 5.12 8.49
C LEU A 49 -5.41 5.43 9.46
N LEU A 50 -6.42 6.12 8.94
CA LEU A 50 -7.62 6.49 9.70
C LEU A 50 -8.84 5.77 9.13
N PHE A 51 -9.69 5.25 10.02
CA PHE A 51 -10.93 4.59 9.65
C PHE A 51 -12.13 5.37 10.19
N ASN A 52 -13.14 5.56 9.32
CA ASN A 52 -14.37 6.27 9.67
C ASN A 52 -15.33 5.44 10.53
N GLN A 53 -15.32 4.10 10.42
CA GLN A 53 -16.11 3.18 11.27
C GLN A 53 -15.36 1.92 11.79
N ASN A 54 -15.52 1.47 13.06
CA ASN A 54 -14.76 0.33 13.65
C ASN A 54 -15.32 -0.98 13.17
N ASP A 55 -16.64 -1.02 13.04
CA ASP A 55 -17.39 -2.15 12.50
C ASP A 55 -17.03 -2.45 11.04
N ARG A 56 -16.22 -1.60 10.39
CA ARG A 56 -15.72 -1.78 9.02
C ARG A 56 -14.28 -2.26 8.91
N VAL A 57 -13.64 -2.58 10.03
CA VAL A 57 -12.25 -3.03 10.05
C VAL A 57 -12.16 -4.38 10.74
N LEU A 58 -11.61 -5.36 10.04
CA LEU A 58 -11.25 -6.66 10.60
C LEU A 58 -9.73 -6.72 10.71
N VAL A 59 -9.24 -6.92 11.93
CA VAL A 59 -7.81 -7.14 12.17
C VAL A 59 -7.57 -8.62 12.35
N LEU A 60 -6.71 -9.18 11.50
CA LEU A 60 -6.34 -10.58 11.48
C LEU A 60 -4.87 -10.73 11.86
N ARG A 61 -4.57 -11.78 12.59
CA ARG A 61 -3.20 -12.19 12.92
C ARG A 61 -2.96 -13.60 12.39
N LEU A 62 -1.81 -13.80 11.78
CA LEU A 62 -1.37 -15.14 11.39
C LEU A 62 -1.24 -16.01 12.64
N LYS A 63 -1.84 -17.20 12.63
CA LYS A 63 -1.78 -18.12 13.77
C LYS A 63 -0.32 -18.45 14.14
N GLU A 64 -0.07 -18.57 15.43
CA GLU A 64 1.27 -18.76 16.01
C GLU A 64 2.06 -19.92 15.38
N GLN A 65 1.37 -20.99 14.97
CA GLN A 65 1.98 -22.16 14.33
C GLN A 65 2.66 -21.87 12.97
N TYR A 66 2.42 -20.71 12.37
CA TYR A 66 3.04 -20.26 11.12
C TYR A 66 4.03 -19.10 11.32
N ARG A 67 4.45 -18.84 12.57
CA ARG A 67 5.37 -17.75 12.90
C ARG A 67 6.68 -17.83 12.10
N ASP A 68 7.19 -19.04 11.85
CA ASP A 68 8.40 -19.29 11.08
C ASP A 68 8.32 -18.81 9.62
N LYS A 69 7.11 -18.56 9.10
CA LYS A 69 6.88 -18.06 7.74
C LYS A 69 6.86 -16.53 7.64
N ILE A 70 6.83 -15.81 8.75
CA ILE A 70 6.63 -14.36 8.75
C ILE A 70 7.73 -13.63 7.97
N ASP A 71 8.98 -14.04 8.15
CA ASP A 71 10.11 -13.39 7.49
C ASP A 71 10.05 -13.60 5.97
N ASP A 72 9.83 -14.83 5.51
CA ASP A 72 9.63 -15.15 4.09
C ASP A 72 8.46 -14.35 3.48
N ILE A 73 7.32 -14.25 4.18
CA ILE A 73 6.17 -13.47 3.71
C ILE A 73 6.52 -11.99 3.59
N CYS A 74 7.23 -11.45 4.57
CA CYS A 74 7.66 -10.05 4.58
C CYS A 74 8.67 -9.77 3.47
N GLU A 75 9.62 -10.65 3.21
CA GLU A 75 10.59 -10.53 2.11
C GLU A 75 9.88 -10.61 0.75
N ASN A 76 8.97 -11.56 0.58
CA ASN A 76 8.14 -11.67 -0.62
C ASN A 76 7.36 -10.37 -0.86
N LEU A 77 6.70 -9.81 0.16
CA LEU A 77 5.98 -8.54 0.01
C LEU A 77 6.88 -7.36 -0.34
N LYS A 78 8.04 -7.26 0.32
CA LYS A 78 9.01 -6.19 0.04
C LYS A 78 9.55 -6.26 -1.39
N SER A 79 9.72 -7.47 -1.93
CA SER A 79 10.16 -7.67 -3.32
C SER A 79 9.16 -7.19 -4.38
N GLU A 80 7.91 -6.95 -3.97
CA GLU A 80 6.87 -6.41 -4.86
C GLU A 80 6.78 -4.88 -4.81
N VAL A 81 7.48 -4.20 -3.89
CA VAL A 81 7.46 -2.73 -3.77
C VAL A 81 7.93 -2.08 -5.07
N GLY A 82 7.21 -1.05 -5.50
CA GLY A 82 7.48 -0.31 -6.74
C GLY A 82 6.89 -0.95 -7.99
N LYS A 83 6.27 -2.13 -7.91
CA LYS A 83 5.52 -2.72 -9.04
C LYS A 83 4.21 -1.99 -9.26
N VAL A 84 4.04 -1.42 -10.46
CA VAL A 84 2.78 -0.84 -10.91
C VAL A 84 1.83 -1.94 -11.38
N TYR A 85 0.62 -1.97 -10.83
CA TYR A 85 -0.43 -2.90 -11.25
C TYR A 85 -1.43 -2.20 -12.19
N GLY A 86 -1.79 -2.86 -13.29
CA GLY A 86 -2.73 -2.34 -14.29
C GLY A 86 -2.05 -1.67 -15.50
N THR A 87 -2.81 -0.90 -16.27
CA THR A 87 -2.28 -0.15 -17.42
C THR A 87 -1.88 1.26 -17.01
N ILE A 88 -0.68 1.69 -17.42
CA ILE A 88 -0.17 3.07 -17.24
C ILE A 88 -1.19 4.13 -17.70
N SER A 89 -2.03 3.82 -18.71
CA SER A 89 -3.08 4.69 -19.22
C SER A 89 -4.21 5.00 -18.22
N ALA A 90 -4.47 4.13 -17.22
CA ALA A 90 -5.51 4.31 -16.20
C ALA A 90 -5.07 5.21 -15.02
N LEU A 91 -3.76 5.41 -14.84
CA LEU A 91 -3.18 6.11 -13.70
C LEU A 91 -3.43 7.64 -13.69
N ASN A 92 -3.49 8.28 -14.86
CA ASN A 92 -3.55 9.74 -14.97
C ASN A 92 -4.80 10.38 -14.34
N SER A 93 -5.93 9.67 -14.31
CA SER A 93 -7.17 10.15 -13.66
C SER A 93 -7.13 10.01 -12.13
N TRP A 94 -6.25 9.15 -11.62
CA TRP A 94 -6.25 8.67 -10.24
C TRP A 94 -5.20 9.38 -9.36
N LEU A 95 -4.08 9.85 -9.94
CA LEU A 95 -2.99 10.60 -9.26
C LEU A 95 -3.45 11.87 -8.50
N ASN A 96 -4.69 12.34 -8.75
CA ASN A 96 -5.30 13.49 -8.10
C ASN A 96 -6.23 13.14 -6.93
N LYS A 97 -6.39 11.85 -6.57
CA LYS A 97 -7.22 11.38 -5.45
C LYS A 97 -6.40 11.25 -4.16
N SER A 98 -7.01 11.41 -2.99
CA SER A 98 -6.35 11.21 -1.68
C SER A 98 -6.31 9.73 -1.27
N LEU A 99 -5.33 9.32 -0.45
CA LEU A 99 -5.18 7.94 0.08
C LEU A 99 -6.49 7.30 0.56
N LEU A 100 -7.33 8.04 1.28
CA LEU A 100 -8.62 7.54 1.76
C LEU A 100 -9.57 7.17 0.62
N THR A 101 -9.59 7.94 -0.47
CA THR A 101 -10.41 7.64 -1.65
C THR A 101 -9.82 6.55 -2.56
N ARG A 102 -8.54 6.22 -2.39
CA ARG A 102 -7.82 5.20 -3.17
C ARG A 102 -8.10 3.78 -2.66
N ILE A 103 -8.27 3.64 -1.33
CA ILE A 103 -8.64 2.39 -0.65
C ILE A 103 -10.07 1.93 -1.01
N GLU A 104 -10.91 2.81 -1.56
CA GLU A 104 -12.30 2.51 -1.93
C GLU A 104 -12.51 2.14 -3.42
N ASP A 105 -11.44 1.98 -4.20
CA ASP A 105 -11.48 1.75 -5.65
C ASP A 105 -11.67 0.24 -6.02
N PRO A 106 -12.61 -0.14 -6.91
CA PRO A 106 -12.87 -1.54 -7.26
C PRO A 106 -11.74 -2.26 -7.99
N GLU A 107 -10.99 -1.55 -8.83
CA GLU A 107 -9.90 -2.16 -9.61
C GLU A 107 -8.73 -2.57 -8.69
N THR A 108 -8.59 -1.93 -7.52
CA THR A 108 -7.52 -2.20 -6.55
C THR A 108 -7.79 -3.42 -5.68
N VAL A 109 -9.05 -3.85 -5.56
CA VAL A 109 -9.49 -4.89 -4.64
C VAL A 109 -8.86 -6.25 -4.96
N GLN A 110 -8.75 -6.57 -6.25
CA GLN A 110 -8.06 -7.78 -6.67
C GLN A 110 -6.56 -7.63 -6.53
N PHE A 111 -5.97 -6.46 -6.81
CA PHE A 111 -4.53 -6.27 -6.67
C PHE A 111 -4.05 -6.41 -5.23
N CYS A 112 -4.77 -5.83 -4.26
CA CYS A 112 -4.37 -5.88 -2.87
C CYS A 112 -4.44 -7.29 -2.28
N SER A 113 -5.52 -8.02 -2.56
CA SER A 113 -5.71 -9.38 -2.05
C SER A 113 -4.85 -10.39 -2.80
N LYS A 114 -4.65 -10.21 -4.13
CA LYS A 114 -3.67 -10.95 -4.92
C LYS A 114 -2.25 -10.81 -4.37
N LEU A 115 -1.80 -9.58 -4.07
CA LEU A 115 -0.46 -9.34 -3.53
C LEU A 115 -0.22 -10.17 -2.25
N ILE A 116 -1.18 -10.11 -1.31
CA ILE A 116 -1.11 -10.86 -0.06
C ILE A 116 -1.12 -12.37 -0.33
N ALA A 117 -2.05 -12.86 -1.16
CA ALA A 117 -2.17 -14.28 -1.48
C ALA A 117 -0.92 -14.83 -2.18
N GLU A 118 -0.34 -14.11 -3.14
CA GLU A 118 0.88 -14.51 -3.84
C GLU A 118 2.07 -14.57 -2.87
N SER A 119 2.18 -13.62 -1.96
CA SER A 119 3.26 -13.58 -0.96
C SER A 119 3.16 -14.73 0.04
N PHE A 120 1.96 -15.04 0.52
CA PHE A 120 1.71 -16.19 1.39
C PHE A 120 1.97 -17.52 0.66
N ASN A 121 1.53 -17.62 -0.60
CA ASN A 121 1.71 -18.83 -1.40
C ASN A 121 3.19 -19.14 -1.66
N ARG A 122 4.03 -18.11 -1.88
CA ARG A 122 5.49 -18.28 -2.00
C ARG A 122 6.14 -18.79 -0.70
N ALA A 123 5.58 -18.47 0.46
CA ALA A 123 6.00 -19.02 1.75
C ALA A 123 5.37 -20.39 2.09
N GLY A 124 4.61 -20.99 1.15
CA GLY A 124 3.96 -22.29 1.31
C GLY A 124 2.62 -22.24 2.06
N LEU A 125 2.03 -21.06 2.25
CA LEU A 125 0.73 -20.88 2.92
C LEU A 125 -0.35 -20.53 1.89
N ILE A 126 -1.37 -21.39 1.77
CA ILE A 126 -2.41 -21.26 0.75
C ILE A 126 -3.63 -20.57 1.37
N ILE A 127 -3.91 -19.33 0.93
CA ILE A 127 -5.12 -18.59 1.33
C ILE A 127 -6.32 -18.97 0.44
N SER A 128 -6.09 -19.07 -0.87
CA SER A 128 -7.09 -19.44 -1.88
C SER A 128 -6.47 -20.39 -2.90
N GLU A 129 -7.28 -21.23 -3.56
CA GLU A 129 -6.81 -22.20 -4.57
C GLU A 129 -6.04 -21.54 -5.71
N ASN A 130 -6.41 -20.31 -6.07
CA ASN A 130 -5.69 -19.49 -7.04
C ASN A 130 -5.41 -18.10 -6.45
N PRO A 131 -4.15 -17.80 -6.08
CA PRO A 131 -3.76 -16.51 -5.53
C PRO A 131 -4.12 -15.31 -6.43
N LYS A 132 -4.16 -15.51 -7.77
CA LYS A 132 -4.46 -14.44 -8.74
C LYS A 132 -5.92 -13.99 -8.73
N THR A 133 -6.81 -14.81 -8.18
CA THR A 133 -8.24 -14.53 -8.07
C THR A 133 -8.69 -14.45 -6.62
N CYS A 134 -7.75 -14.26 -5.69
CA CYS A 134 -8.07 -14.02 -4.28
C CYS A 134 -8.85 -12.72 -4.15
N PHE A 135 -9.85 -12.72 -3.25
CA PHE A 135 -10.60 -11.56 -2.81
C PHE A 135 -10.36 -11.31 -1.31
N PRO A 136 -10.68 -10.10 -0.79
CA PRO A 136 -10.59 -9.82 0.64
C PRO A 136 -11.35 -10.80 1.53
N VAL A 137 -12.47 -11.34 1.03
CA VAL A 137 -13.28 -12.32 1.77
C VAL A 137 -12.53 -13.62 2.03
N ASP A 138 -11.73 -14.08 1.07
CA ASP A 138 -10.96 -15.32 1.19
C ASP A 138 -9.93 -15.21 2.32
N ILE A 139 -9.30 -14.04 2.43
CA ILE A 139 -8.38 -13.72 3.53
C ILE A 139 -9.16 -13.65 4.85
N ALA A 140 -10.32 -12.99 4.86
CA ALA A 140 -11.16 -12.84 6.05
C ALA A 140 -11.69 -14.17 6.60
N SER A 141 -11.92 -15.16 5.74
CA SER A 141 -12.43 -16.49 6.12
C SER A 141 -11.35 -17.56 6.23
N SER A 142 -10.08 -17.25 5.96
CA SER A 142 -9.01 -18.25 5.93
C SER A 142 -8.66 -18.77 7.32
N ASP A 143 -8.54 -20.10 7.43
CA ASP A 143 -8.12 -20.79 8.66
C ASP A 143 -6.66 -20.52 9.06
N LEU A 144 -5.89 -19.82 8.21
CA LEU A 144 -4.53 -19.40 8.57
C LEU A 144 -4.52 -18.30 9.64
N PHE A 145 -5.60 -17.53 9.75
CA PHE A 145 -5.65 -16.37 10.61
C PHE A 145 -6.58 -16.56 11.81
N GLU A 146 -6.34 -15.75 12.83
CA GLU A 146 -7.24 -15.55 13.96
C GLU A 146 -7.55 -14.06 14.10
N LYS A 147 -8.75 -13.74 14.61
CA LYS A 147 -9.16 -12.36 14.82
C LYS A 147 -8.37 -11.76 15.98
N ALA A 148 -7.74 -10.60 15.75
CA ALA A 148 -7.04 -9.85 16.77
C ALA A 148 -7.97 -8.78 17.38
N GLU A 149 -8.43 -9.03 18.60
CA GLU A 149 -9.29 -8.09 19.33
C GLU A 149 -8.48 -6.94 19.96
N GLY A 150 -9.17 -5.85 20.34
CA GLY A 150 -8.55 -4.71 21.04
C GLY A 150 -7.56 -3.90 20.20
N CYS A 151 -7.53 -4.13 18.89
CA CYS A 151 -6.65 -3.44 17.95
C CYS A 151 -7.22 -2.11 17.46
N LEU A 152 -8.28 -1.56 18.04
CA LEU A 152 -8.91 -0.33 17.54
C LEU A 152 -9.30 0.56 18.72
N ARG A 153 -8.91 1.84 18.67
CA ARG A 153 -9.19 2.89 19.68
C ARG A 153 -9.37 4.27 19.06
N GLU A 154 -10.17 5.14 19.67
CA GLU A 154 -10.38 6.51 19.16
C GLU A 154 -9.07 7.26 18.92
N CYS A 155 -8.95 7.90 17.76
CA CYS A 155 -7.81 8.72 17.41
C CYS A 155 -7.85 10.01 18.23
N LEU A 156 -6.69 10.43 18.71
CA LEU A 156 -6.52 11.73 19.34
C LEU A 156 -6.55 12.83 18.28
N PRO A 157 -6.95 14.08 18.63
CA PRO A 157 -6.95 15.19 17.68
C PRO A 157 -5.60 15.39 16.97
N GLU A 158 -4.48 15.24 17.69
CA GLU A 158 -3.13 15.40 17.16
C GLU A 158 -2.78 14.30 16.15
N GLU A 159 -3.32 13.10 16.32
CA GLU A 159 -3.13 11.97 15.40
C GLU A 159 -3.90 12.19 14.09
N ILE A 160 -5.09 12.79 14.19
CA ILE A 160 -5.89 13.20 13.03
C ILE A 160 -5.15 14.29 12.25
N GLU A 161 -4.59 15.29 12.93
CA GLU A 161 -3.81 16.33 12.28
C GLU A 161 -2.52 15.79 11.67
N PHE A 162 -1.80 14.92 12.38
CA PHE A 162 -0.61 14.24 11.85
C PHE A 162 -0.92 13.46 10.58
N ALA A 163 -2.01 12.68 10.55
CA ALA A 163 -2.39 11.90 9.38
C ALA A 163 -2.68 12.76 8.13
N LYS A 164 -3.07 14.02 8.31
CA LYS A 164 -3.32 14.98 7.22
C LYS A 164 -2.07 15.68 6.71
N THR A 165 -0.96 15.63 7.45
CA THR A 165 0.32 16.20 6.99
C THR A 165 0.81 15.49 5.74
N GLU A 166 1.70 16.11 4.97
CA GLU A 166 2.32 15.47 3.81
C GLU A 166 2.99 14.14 4.19
N SER A 167 2.76 13.11 3.38
CA SER A 167 3.32 11.78 3.55
C SER A 167 4.51 11.60 2.61
N PRO A 168 5.75 11.50 3.11
CA PRO A 168 6.93 11.24 2.27
C PRO A 168 6.77 9.98 1.41
N GLN A 169 6.10 8.95 1.93
CA GLN A 169 5.81 7.71 1.20
C GLN A 169 4.79 7.92 0.08
N GLU A 170 3.79 8.79 0.28
CA GLU A 170 2.85 9.13 -0.79
C GLU A 170 3.53 9.97 -1.88
N LYS A 171 4.40 10.90 -1.49
CA LYS A 171 5.23 11.67 -2.42
C LYS A 171 6.13 10.75 -3.23
N GLN A 172 6.81 9.79 -2.58
CA GLN A 172 7.64 8.78 -3.25
C GLN A 172 6.83 7.96 -4.24
N ALA A 173 5.70 7.39 -3.80
CA ALA A 173 4.83 6.60 -4.67
C ALA A 173 4.41 7.41 -5.90
N LYS A 174 4.04 8.68 -5.71
CA LYS A 174 3.64 9.57 -6.81
C LYS A 174 4.77 9.86 -7.77
N THR A 175 5.96 10.21 -7.27
CA THR A 175 7.15 10.45 -8.10
C THR A 175 7.52 9.22 -8.91
N PHE A 176 7.60 8.05 -8.26
CA PHE A 176 7.99 6.80 -8.92
C PHE A 176 7.00 6.43 -10.00
N THR A 177 5.72 6.57 -9.67
CA THR A 177 4.63 6.33 -10.60
C THR A 177 4.69 7.27 -11.83
N ASN A 178 4.93 8.55 -11.62
CA ASN A 178 5.02 9.52 -12.72
C ASN A 178 6.23 9.24 -13.63
N ILE A 179 7.36 8.81 -13.07
CA ILE A 179 8.55 8.40 -13.84
C ILE A 179 8.18 7.26 -14.80
N LEU A 180 7.52 6.22 -14.31
CA LEU A 180 7.11 5.07 -15.14
C LEU A 180 6.09 5.48 -16.22
N VAL A 181 5.17 6.40 -15.89
CA VAL A 181 4.22 6.97 -16.86
C VAL A 181 4.95 7.74 -17.97
N ASP A 182 5.91 8.57 -17.61
CA ASP A 182 6.68 9.38 -18.55
C ASP A 182 7.59 8.53 -19.44
N ILE A 183 8.22 7.49 -18.88
CA ILE A 183 8.96 6.48 -19.63
C ILE A 183 8.07 5.87 -20.72
N LYS A 184 6.86 5.43 -20.34
CA LYS A 184 5.93 4.87 -21.33
C LYS A 184 5.52 5.87 -22.38
N LYS A 185 5.33 7.14 -22.02
CA LYS A 185 4.88 8.19 -22.94
C LYS A 185 5.97 8.62 -23.91
N GLU A 186 7.20 8.77 -23.43
CA GLU A 186 8.29 9.42 -24.17
C GLU A 186 9.25 8.41 -24.83
N ILE A 187 9.42 7.22 -24.23
CA ILE A 187 10.28 6.14 -24.75
C ILE A 187 9.44 5.03 -25.40
N ASN A 188 8.12 5.00 -25.14
CA ASN A 188 7.17 4.03 -25.68
C ASN A 188 7.38 2.56 -25.25
N VAL A 189 8.18 2.32 -24.21
CA VAL A 189 8.37 1.00 -23.60
C VAL A 189 7.42 0.79 -22.42
N ASN A 190 6.94 -0.43 -22.21
CA ASN A 190 6.06 -0.76 -21.09
C ASN A 190 6.88 -1.30 -19.91
N ILE A 191 7.47 -0.40 -19.14
CA ILE A 191 8.20 -0.69 -17.89
C ILE A 191 7.24 -0.48 -16.72
N LEU A 192 7.16 -1.45 -15.82
CA LEU A 192 6.24 -1.49 -14.67
C LEU A 192 6.99 -1.42 -13.32
N THR A 193 8.32 -1.45 -13.33
CA THR A 193 9.18 -1.34 -12.15
C THR A 193 10.45 -0.53 -12.43
N PHE A 194 11.09 -0.05 -11.37
CA PHE A 194 12.42 0.56 -11.49
C PHE A 194 13.50 -0.45 -11.88
N SER A 195 13.41 -1.70 -11.42
CA SER A 195 14.33 -2.77 -11.85
C SER A 195 14.28 -2.99 -13.36
N GLU A 196 13.07 -3.04 -13.94
CA GLU A 196 12.91 -3.14 -15.40
C GLU A 196 13.39 -1.87 -16.12
N ALA A 197 13.30 -0.69 -15.49
CA ALA A 197 13.88 0.54 -16.03
C ALA A 197 15.41 0.46 -16.10
N ASP A 198 16.04 -0.04 -15.03
CA ASP A 198 17.49 -0.21 -14.95
C ASP A 198 17.97 -1.24 -15.99
N ASP A 199 17.32 -2.40 -16.06
CA ASP A 199 17.63 -3.46 -17.04
C ASP A 199 17.48 -2.93 -18.48
N TYR A 200 16.39 -2.22 -18.77
CA TYR A 200 16.16 -1.63 -20.10
C TYR A 200 17.23 -0.59 -20.46
N LEU A 201 17.69 0.21 -19.50
CA LEU A 201 18.70 1.23 -19.73
C LEU A 201 20.07 0.61 -20.02
N LEU A 202 20.43 -0.45 -19.29
CA LEU A 202 21.66 -1.22 -19.55
C LEU A 202 21.69 -1.82 -20.96
N GLU A 203 20.54 -2.30 -21.44
CA GLU A 203 20.40 -2.85 -22.79
C GLU A 203 20.31 -1.75 -23.87
N ASN A 204 19.83 -0.55 -23.52
CA ASN A 204 19.58 0.55 -24.45
C ASN A 204 20.18 1.88 -23.96
N PRO A 205 21.52 2.01 -23.85
CA PRO A 205 22.16 3.22 -23.30
C PRO A 205 21.89 4.52 -24.08
N MET A 206 21.37 4.40 -25.32
CA MET A 206 20.91 5.57 -26.09
C MET A 206 19.78 6.36 -25.43
N PHE A 207 19.09 5.77 -24.44
CA PHE A 207 18.05 6.45 -23.67
C PHE A 207 18.57 7.09 -22.36
N ASP A 208 19.87 7.01 -22.03
CA ASP A 208 20.46 7.55 -20.79
C ASP A 208 20.06 9.00 -20.51
N GLU A 209 20.32 9.90 -21.45
CA GLU A 209 19.98 11.33 -21.27
C GLU A 209 18.47 11.53 -21.15
N LYS A 210 17.68 10.75 -21.89
CA LYS A 210 16.22 10.87 -21.87
C LYS A 210 15.62 10.37 -20.56
N MET A 211 16.12 9.25 -20.04
CA MET A 211 15.74 8.71 -18.73
C MET A 211 16.15 9.69 -17.63
N LYS A 212 17.38 10.22 -17.68
CA LYS A 212 17.83 11.25 -16.74
C LYS A 212 16.90 12.47 -16.72
N GLU A 213 16.52 13.02 -17.87
CA GLU A 213 15.54 14.12 -17.95
C GLU A 213 14.22 13.77 -17.26
N ILE A 214 13.70 12.56 -17.47
CA ILE A 214 12.45 12.09 -16.86
C ILE A 214 12.58 12.01 -15.34
N TYR A 215 13.69 11.46 -14.83
CA TYR A 215 13.93 11.32 -13.39
C TYR A 215 14.08 12.69 -12.72
N LEU A 216 14.85 13.60 -13.31
CA LEU A 216 15.06 14.96 -12.79
C LEU A 216 13.77 15.76 -12.73
N ARG A 217 12.96 15.73 -13.79
CA ARG A 217 11.69 16.48 -13.86
C ARG A 217 10.66 15.99 -12.83
N ASN A 218 10.76 14.75 -12.39
CA ASN A 218 9.86 14.16 -11.41
C ASN A 218 10.39 14.25 -9.96
N ASP A 219 11.44 15.06 -9.72
CA ASP A 219 12.05 15.30 -8.41
C ASP A 219 12.66 14.04 -7.77
N TYR A 220 13.18 13.10 -8.59
CA TYR A 220 13.80 11.87 -8.06
C TYR A 220 14.98 12.13 -7.12
N GLU A 221 15.78 13.17 -7.40
CA GLU A 221 16.96 13.56 -6.60
C GLU A 221 16.64 13.85 -5.12
N GLU A 222 15.39 14.21 -4.81
CA GLU A 222 14.96 14.39 -3.42
C GLU A 222 14.98 13.09 -2.63
N PHE A 223 14.65 11.95 -3.26
CA PHE A 223 14.61 10.65 -2.60
C PHE A 223 16.01 10.05 -2.45
N GLU A 224 16.88 10.24 -3.45
CA GLU A 224 18.29 9.85 -3.34
C GLU A 224 18.95 10.54 -2.14
N ARG A 225 18.70 11.85 -1.96
CA ARG A 225 19.18 12.60 -0.79
C ARG A 225 18.61 12.07 0.53
N ILE A 226 17.31 11.78 0.59
CA ILE A 226 16.63 11.25 1.80
C ILE A 226 17.15 9.86 2.17
N GLU A 227 17.42 8.98 1.19
CA GLU A 227 17.98 7.65 1.44
C GLU A 227 19.42 7.74 1.94
N LEU A 228 20.25 8.61 1.34
CA LEU A 228 21.61 8.87 1.81
C LEU A 228 21.62 9.46 3.24
N GLU A 229 20.71 10.38 3.55
CA GLU A 229 20.53 10.92 4.90
C GLU A 229 20.02 9.87 5.90
N LYS A 230 19.14 8.96 5.49
CA LYS A 230 18.69 7.83 6.34
C LYS A 230 19.80 6.83 6.61
N ILE A 231 20.60 6.47 5.61
CA ILE A 231 21.78 5.61 5.80
C ILE A 231 22.74 6.26 6.80
N LEU A 232 22.94 7.58 6.71
CA LEU A 232 23.75 8.35 7.64
C LEU A 232 23.14 8.41 9.06
N ILE A 233 21.81 8.51 9.18
CA ILE A 233 21.08 8.53 10.45
C ILE A 233 21.00 7.13 11.10
N ASP A 234 20.87 6.07 10.31
CA ASP A 234 20.86 4.68 10.79
C ASP A 234 22.25 4.23 11.24
N MET A 235 23.32 4.79 10.66
CA MET A 235 24.68 4.71 11.22
C MET A 235 24.80 5.42 12.59
N ILE A 236 23.89 6.34 12.93
CA ILE A 236 23.91 7.14 14.16
C ILE A 236 22.89 6.65 15.21
N ARG A 237 21.80 5.97 14.84
CA ARG A 237 20.62 5.68 15.70
C ARG A 237 20.48 4.25 16.21
N PHE A 238 21.58 3.55 16.50
CA PHE A 238 21.55 2.21 17.13
C PHE A 238 21.08 2.21 18.61
N HIS A 239 20.24 3.15 19.05
CA HIS A 239 19.65 3.16 20.39
C HIS A 239 18.29 3.90 20.42
N ILE A 240 17.24 3.18 20.88
CA ILE A 240 16.02 3.64 21.62
C ILE A 240 14.63 3.23 21.03
N PHE A 241 14.06 2.16 21.64
CA PHE A 241 12.70 1.87 22.20
C PHE A 241 11.32 1.93 21.44
N ILE A 242 10.76 0.71 21.23
CA ILE A 242 9.47 0.02 21.57
C ILE A 242 8.15 0.76 22.00
N ASN A 243 7.05 0.58 21.20
CA ASN A 243 5.66 0.07 21.54
C ASN A 243 4.57 0.57 20.55
N ILE A 244 3.66 -0.29 20.01
CA ILE A 244 2.64 0.10 19.00
C ILE A 244 1.25 -0.54 19.22
N TYR A 245 0.19 0.27 19.12
CA TYR A 245 -1.25 -0.10 19.13
C TYR A 245 -2.00 0.53 17.93
N LEU A 246 -3.02 -0.15 17.36
CA LEU A 246 -3.85 0.26 16.20
C LEU A 246 -5.19 0.98 16.64
N LYS A 247 -5.84 1.82 15.77
CA LYS A 247 -6.80 2.91 16.16
C LYS A 247 -8.03 3.12 15.21
N TYR A 248 -9.20 3.56 15.72
CA TYR A 248 -10.50 3.87 15.07
C TYR A 248 -11.37 4.93 15.83
N VAL A 249 -12.14 5.83 15.19
CA VAL A 249 -13.01 6.89 15.81
C VAL A 249 -14.54 6.63 15.84
N LYS A 250 -15.21 6.51 17.01
CA LYS A 250 -16.68 6.33 17.14
C LYS A 250 -17.43 7.67 17.19
N GLY A 251 -18.58 7.72 16.50
CA GLY A 251 -19.77 8.51 16.87
C GLY A 251 -19.67 10.04 16.99
N ILE A 252 -20.03 10.75 15.92
CA ILE A 252 -20.54 12.12 16.03
C ILE A 252 -21.98 12.03 16.55
N GLY A 253 -22.15 12.11 17.87
CA GLY A 253 -23.44 12.35 18.51
C GLY A 253 -23.59 13.84 18.82
N MET A 254 -24.53 14.49 18.14
CA MET A 254 -25.04 15.82 18.49
C MET A 254 -25.55 15.87 19.93
N HIS A 255 -25.33 16.98 20.63
CA HIS A 255 -26.16 17.67 21.66
C HIS A 255 -25.25 18.75 22.31
N CYS A 256 -25.54 20.05 22.39
CA CYS A 256 -26.71 20.89 22.10
C CYS A 256 -26.28 22.17 21.38
#